data_AF-A0A5J4QE95-F1
#
_entry.id   AF-A0A5J4QE95-F1
#
_cell.length_a   1.000
_cell.length_b   1.000
_cell.length_c   1.000
_cell.angle_alpha   90.00
_cell.angle_beta   90.00
_cell.angle_gamma   90.00
#
_symmetry.space_group_name_H-M   'P 1'
#
loop_
_entity.id
_entity.type
_entity.pdbx_description
1 polymer ?
#
loop_
_entity_poly.entity_id
_entity_poly.type
_entity_poly.pdbx_seq_one_letter_code
_entity_poly.pdbx_strand_id
1 'polypeptide(L)'
;MVFYVHSVNEFKKSPNRKIFSLFILLKRRCSKSLCFFFPFLVPSDGVLCSMKIAAMLVRAKGRDFYDLMFLLSQTKPDYDFLSKRCGIGNWQEFKEATDKLLETVDLKKKHKDFEHLLFNKMNSEKILRFGDFLNSLTE
;
A
#
# COMPACT_ATOMS: atom_id res chain seq x y z
N MET A 1 6.47 -5.61 -6.65
CA MET A 1 5.52 -4.74 -5.92
C MET A 1 4.90 -3.65 -6.78
N VAL A 2 5.64 -3.06 -7.72
CA VAL A 2 5.05 -2.17 -8.75
C VAL A 2 4.02 -2.91 -9.62
N PHE A 3 4.21 -4.21 -9.83
CA PHE A 3 3.22 -5.10 -10.46
C PHE A 3 1.87 -5.21 -9.71
N TYR A 4 1.84 -4.98 -8.40
CA TYR A 4 0.60 -5.06 -7.62
C TYR A 4 -0.28 -3.84 -7.90
N VAL A 5 0.31 -2.64 -7.96
CA VAL A 5 -0.41 -1.38 -8.14
C VAL A 5 -1.11 -1.32 -9.51
N HIS A 6 -0.48 -1.84 -10.57
CA HIS A 6 -1.09 -1.82 -11.90
C HIS A 6 -2.28 -2.80 -12.02
N SER A 7 -2.23 -3.96 -11.36
CA SER A 7 -3.35 -4.92 -11.34
C SER A 7 -4.60 -4.40 -10.64
N VAL A 8 -4.46 -3.56 -9.60
CA VAL A 8 -5.63 -3.11 -8.83
C VAL A 8 -6.46 -2.05 -9.57
N ASN A 9 -5.85 -1.29 -10.49
CA ASN A 9 -6.57 -0.26 -11.25
C ASN A 9 -7.54 -0.83 -12.30
N GLU A 10 -7.29 -2.01 -12.86
CA GLU A 10 -8.25 -2.68 -13.75
C GLU A 10 -9.40 -3.39 -12.97
N PHE A 11 -9.19 -3.66 -11.67
CA PHE A 11 -10.11 -4.45 -10.86
C PHE A 11 -11.37 -3.70 -10.39
N LYS A 12 -11.35 -2.35 -10.37
CA LYS A 12 -12.48 -1.51 -9.95
C LYS A 12 -13.69 -1.50 -10.91
N LYS A 13 -13.64 -2.19 -12.05
CA LYS A 13 -14.74 -2.23 -13.05
C LYS A 13 -15.70 -3.44 -12.94
N SER A 14 -15.49 -4.39 -12.03
CA SER A 14 -16.28 -5.65 -12.00
C SER A 14 -17.32 -5.68 -10.84
N PRO A 15 -18.59 -6.07 -11.10
CA PRO A 15 -19.71 -5.85 -10.17
C PRO A 15 -19.94 -6.95 -9.11
N ASN A 16 -19.13 -8.02 -9.02
CA ASN A 16 -19.36 -9.12 -8.09
C ASN A 16 -18.23 -9.31 -7.06
N ARG A 17 -18.48 -8.85 -5.82
CA ARG A 17 -17.52 -8.80 -4.70
C ARG A 17 -17.56 -10.01 -3.76
N LYS A 18 -17.61 -11.26 -4.26
CA LYS A 18 -17.66 -12.44 -3.37
C LYS A 18 -16.64 -13.54 -3.65
N ILE A 19 -15.72 -13.36 -4.60
CA ILE A 19 -14.64 -14.32 -4.84
C ILE A 19 -13.36 -13.52 -5.05
N PHE A 20 -12.69 -13.14 -3.96
CA PHE A 20 -11.36 -12.55 -4.01
C PHE A 20 -10.32 -13.66 -3.84
N SER A 21 -10.18 -14.47 -4.88
CA SER A 21 -8.98 -15.28 -5.10
C SER A 21 -8.44 -14.91 -6.47
N LEU A 22 -7.32 -14.20 -6.43
CA LEU A 22 -6.26 -14.20 -7.43
C LEU A 22 -6.71 -14.17 -8.91
N PHE A 23 -7.11 -12.99 -9.39
CA PHE A 23 -7.08 -12.68 -10.82
C PHE A 23 -5.88 -11.80 -11.14
N ILE A 24 -4.67 -12.38 -11.09
CA ILE A 24 -3.56 -11.85 -11.90
C ILE A 24 -3.84 -12.37 -13.31
N LEU A 25 -4.47 -11.52 -14.12
CA LEU A 25 -4.89 -11.80 -15.49
C LEU A 25 -3.67 -11.90 -16.41
N LEU A 26 -2.92 -13.01 -16.31
CA LEU A 26 -1.91 -13.43 -17.29
C LEU A 26 -2.63 -14.11 -18.46
N LYS A 27 -3.56 -13.37 -19.08
CA LYS A 27 -4.31 -13.81 -20.25
C LYS A 27 -3.71 -13.14 -21.47
N ARG A 28 -2.59 -13.65 -21.97
CA ARG A 28 -2.24 -13.70 -23.41
C ARG A 28 -0.90 -14.42 -23.61
N ARG A 29 -1.01 -15.64 -24.18
CA ARG A 29 0.04 -16.57 -24.67
C ARG A 29 0.82 -17.39 -23.62
N CYS A 30 0.19 -18.41 -23.03
CA CYS A 30 0.91 -19.62 -22.60
C CYS A 30 0.85 -20.60 -23.81
N SER A 31 1.88 -20.62 -24.66
CA SER A 31 2.02 -21.61 -25.73
C SER A 31 2.87 -22.78 -25.21
N LYS A 32 2.21 -23.95 -25.05
CA LYS A 32 2.80 -25.30 -25.00
C LYS A 32 3.84 -25.64 -23.92
N SER A 33 4.04 -24.87 -22.87
CA SER A 33 4.76 -25.33 -21.67
C SER A 33 3.89 -25.22 -20.41
N LEU A 34 4.01 -26.23 -19.54
CA LEU A 34 3.22 -26.46 -18.34
C LEU A 34 3.20 -25.22 -17.41
N CYS A 35 2.09 -24.49 -17.44
CA CYS A 35 1.84 -23.34 -16.56
C CYS A 35 1.48 -23.89 -15.15
N PHE A 36 2.39 -23.80 -14.17
CA PHE A 36 2.11 -24.16 -12.77
C PHE A 36 1.34 -23.04 -12.06
N PHE A 37 0.20 -23.39 -11.45
CA PHE A 37 -0.59 -22.48 -10.63
C PHE A 37 -0.40 -22.83 -9.15
N PHE A 38 0.09 -21.88 -8.36
CA PHE A 38 0.25 -22.03 -6.92
C PHE A 38 -0.73 -21.11 -6.20
N PRO A 39 -1.76 -21.64 -5.52
CA PRO A 39 -2.60 -20.84 -4.65
C PRO A 39 -1.79 -20.40 -3.43
N PHE A 40 -1.68 -19.10 -3.19
CA PHE A 40 -1.08 -18.55 -1.97
C PHE A 40 -2.17 -17.96 -1.08
N LEU A 41 -2.04 -18.17 0.22
CA LEU A 41 -2.91 -17.53 1.21
C LEU A 41 -2.48 -16.07 1.36
N VAL A 42 -3.41 -15.16 1.12
CA VAL A 42 -3.19 -13.71 1.28
C VAL A 42 -3.92 -13.28 2.55
N PRO A 43 -3.28 -12.50 3.44
CA PRO A 43 -3.99 -11.87 4.54
C PRO A 43 -5.06 -10.91 4.01
N SER A 44 -6.03 -10.56 4.85
CA SER A 44 -7.07 -9.58 4.50
C SER A 44 -6.46 -8.21 4.19
N ASP A 45 -7.16 -7.41 3.39
CA ASP A 45 -6.67 -6.09 2.98
C ASP A 45 -6.42 -5.15 4.17
N GLY A 46 -7.23 -5.23 5.23
CA GLY A 46 -7.03 -4.47 6.46
C GLY A 46 -5.73 -4.84 7.17
N VAL A 47 -5.41 -6.14 7.26
CA VAL A 47 -4.15 -6.62 7.83
C VAL A 47 -2.96 -6.23 6.93
N LEU A 48 -3.11 -6.29 5.60
CA LEU A 48 -2.09 -5.80 4.66
C LEU A 48 -1.82 -4.31 4.88
N CYS A 49 -2.86 -3.50 5.05
CA CYS A 49 -2.75 -2.08 5.36
C CYS A 49 -1.98 -1.86 6.66
N SER A 50 -2.34 -2.59 7.73
CA SER A 50 -1.62 -2.53 9.01
C SER A 50 -0.16 -2.96 8.93
N MET A 51 0.13 -4.00 8.14
CA MET A 51 1.51 -4.43 7.88
C MET A 51 2.32 -3.35 7.15
N LYS A 52 1.69 -2.58 6.25
CA LYS A 52 2.32 -1.45 5.56
C LYS A 52 2.56 -0.27 6.48
N ILE A 53 1.61 0.06 7.34
CA ILE A 53 1.78 1.09 8.39
C ILE A 53 2.98 0.73 9.28
N ALA A 54 3.02 -0.49 9.80
CA ALA A 54 4.12 -0.96 10.65
C ALA A 54 5.48 -0.90 9.91
N ALA A 55 5.51 -1.29 8.64
CA ALA A 55 6.71 -1.21 7.80
C ALA A 55 7.18 0.23 7.57
N MET A 56 6.25 1.15 7.32
CA MET A 56 6.52 2.57 7.12
C MET A 56 7.13 3.19 8.38
N LEU A 57 6.54 2.95 9.56
CA LEU A 57 7.04 3.49 10.83
C LEU A 57 8.48 3.03 11.15
N VAL A 58 8.83 1.79 10.81
CA VAL A 58 10.16 1.24 11.10
C VAL A 58 11.21 1.64 10.06
N ARG A 59 10.86 1.65 8.76
CA ARG A 59 11.85 1.79 7.66
C ARG A 59 11.79 3.10 6.90
N ALA A 60 10.62 3.75 6.91
CA ALA A 60 10.32 4.98 6.18
C ALA A 60 10.88 5.00 4.74
N LYS A 61 10.56 3.97 3.93
CA LYS A 61 10.97 3.94 2.52
C LYS A 61 9.90 4.58 1.65
N GLY A 62 10.30 5.29 0.58
CA GLY A 62 9.36 5.97 -0.33
C GLY A 62 8.27 5.06 -0.90
N ARG A 63 8.59 3.78 -1.15
CA ARG A 63 7.63 2.77 -1.57
C ARG A 63 6.50 2.54 -0.57
N ASP A 64 6.85 2.43 0.72
CA ASP A 64 5.89 2.12 1.76
C ASP A 64 4.87 3.26 1.92
N PHE A 65 5.31 4.52 1.78
CA PHE A 65 4.41 5.69 1.72
C PHE A 65 3.43 5.59 0.55
N TYR A 66 3.93 5.28 -0.65
CA TYR A 66 3.09 5.17 -1.84
C TYR A 66 2.06 4.03 -1.73
N ASP A 67 2.48 2.86 -1.26
CA ASP A 67 1.55 1.74 -1.04
C ASP A 67 0.50 2.08 0.01
N LEU A 68 0.91 2.77 1.08
CA LEU A 68 0.02 3.10 2.17
C LEU A 68 -1.04 4.12 1.73
N MET A 69 -0.67 5.14 0.95
CA MET A 69 -1.65 6.04 0.33
C MET A 69 -2.68 5.26 -0.48
N PHE A 70 -2.21 4.27 -1.23
CA PHE A 70 -3.08 3.46 -2.06
C PHE A 70 -4.01 2.55 -1.24
N LEU A 71 -3.51 1.92 -0.18
CA LEU A 71 -4.29 1.05 0.68
C LEU A 71 -5.28 1.83 1.55
N LEU A 72 -4.89 2.96 2.13
CA LEU A 72 -5.78 3.82 2.91
C LEU A 72 -6.93 4.38 2.06
N SER A 73 -6.70 4.59 0.75
CA SER A 73 -7.78 5.02 -0.16
C SER A 73 -8.84 3.94 -0.45
N GLN A 74 -8.60 2.69 -0.04
CA GLN A 74 -9.45 1.55 -0.36
C GLN A 74 -9.99 0.83 0.88
N THR A 75 -9.18 0.75 1.94
CA THR A 75 -9.45 -0.10 3.09
C THR A 75 -8.93 0.53 4.38
N LYS A 76 -9.70 0.38 5.45
CA LYS A 76 -9.30 0.80 6.80
C LYS A 76 -8.26 -0.16 7.38
N PRO A 77 -7.27 0.35 8.12
CA PRO A 77 -6.32 -0.49 8.81
C PRO A 77 -6.99 -1.27 9.94
N ASP A 78 -6.46 -2.47 10.21
CA ASP A 78 -6.79 -3.29 11.36
C ASP A 78 -5.96 -2.84 12.58
N TYR A 79 -6.61 -2.18 13.54
CA TYR A 79 -5.97 -1.66 14.75
C TYR A 79 -5.68 -2.75 15.81
N ASP A 80 -6.36 -3.90 15.78
CA ASP A 80 -6.05 -5.03 16.66
C ASP A 80 -4.68 -5.63 16.29
N PHE A 81 -4.33 -5.59 15.01
CA PHE A 81 -2.99 -5.96 14.57
C PHE A 81 -1.95 -4.87 14.87
N LEU A 82 -2.28 -3.59 14.66
CA LEU A 82 -1.35 -2.48 14.90
C LEU A 82 -1.01 -2.30 16.37
N SER A 83 -1.98 -2.46 17.26
CA SER A 83 -1.77 -2.36 18.71
C SER A 83 -0.74 -3.39 19.18
N LYS A 84 -0.84 -4.64 18.71
CA LYS A 84 0.10 -5.72 19.03
C LYS A 84 1.51 -5.49 18.47
N ARG A 85 1.65 -4.81 17.33
CA ARG A 85 2.92 -4.70 16.62
C ARG A 85 3.66 -3.38 16.84
N CYS A 86 2.92 -2.29 16.92
CA CYS A 86 3.44 -0.92 16.99
C CYS A 86 2.87 -0.13 18.18
N GLY A 87 1.96 -0.72 18.97
CA GLY A 87 1.32 -0.01 20.08
C GLY A 87 0.31 1.05 19.65
N ILE A 88 -0.18 0.99 18.41
CA ILE A 88 -1.14 1.95 17.85
C ILE A 88 -2.53 1.32 17.84
N GLY A 89 -3.41 1.78 18.72
CA GLY A 89 -4.78 1.31 18.83
C GLY A 89 -5.80 2.18 18.08
N ASN A 90 -5.45 3.41 17.75
CA ASN A 90 -6.41 4.40 17.23
C ASN A 90 -5.87 5.19 16.03
N TRP A 91 -6.78 5.79 15.26
CA TRP A 91 -6.45 6.69 14.14
C TRP A 91 -5.65 7.92 14.60
N GLN A 92 -6.00 8.49 15.75
CA GLN A 92 -5.29 9.65 16.32
C GLN A 92 -3.83 9.31 16.66
N GLU A 93 -3.60 8.18 17.32
CA GLU A 93 -2.25 7.69 17.63
C GLU A 93 -1.44 7.41 16.36
N PHE A 94 -2.08 6.86 15.33
CA PHE A 94 -1.46 6.67 14.02
C PHE A 94 -1.04 8.00 13.39
N LYS A 95 -1.92 9.02 13.44
CA LYS A 95 -1.65 10.35 12.90
C LYS A 95 -0.48 11.00 13.65
N GLU A 96 -0.51 11.00 14.98
CA GLU A 96 0.57 11.53 15.81
C GLU A 96 1.91 10.82 15.57
N ALA A 97 1.90 9.49 15.47
CA ALA A 97 3.11 8.72 15.16
C ALA A 97 3.66 9.07 13.77
N THR A 98 2.77 9.34 12.82
CA THR A 98 3.13 9.70 11.46
C THR A 98 3.66 11.13 11.37
N ASP A 99 3.07 12.08 12.08
CA ASP A 99 3.56 13.46 12.13
C ASP A 99 4.98 13.53 12.71
N LYS A 100 5.25 12.81 13.81
CA LYS A 100 6.62 12.65 14.37
C LYS A 100 7.60 12.04 13.37
N LEU A 101 7.14 11.06 12.57
CA LEU A 101 7.97 10.46 11.53
C LEU A 101 8.28 11.46 10.43
N LEU A 102 7.31 12.27 10.01
CA LEU A 102 7.45 13.27 8.95
C LEU A 102 8.40 14.40 9.34
N GLU A 103 8.49 14.77 10.63
CA GLU A 103 9.49 15.72 11.13
C GLU A 103 10.92 15.19 10.98
N THR A 104 11.10 13.88 11.15
CA THR A 104 12.43 13.24 11.11
C THR A 104 12.86 12.88 9.67
N VAL A 105 11.90 12.59 8.80
CA VAL A 105 12.15 12.02 7.47
C VAL A 105 12.07 13.09 6.38
N ASP A 106 13.18 13.28 5.66
CA ASP A 106 13.17 14.09 4.44
C ASP A 106 12.46 13.35 3.28
N LEU A 107 11.20 13.72 3.05
CA LEU A 107 10.38 13.18 1.98
C LEU A 107 10.97 13.41 0.58
N LYS A 108 11.75 14.49 0.35
CA LYS A 108 12.38 14.75 -0.96
C LYS A 108 13.45 13.70 -1.27
N LYS A 109 14.22 13.30 -0.25
CA LYS A 109 15.20 12.21 -0.40
C LYS A 109 14.50 10.88 -0.68
N LYS A 110 13.43 10.57 0.06
CA LYS A 110 12.65 9.34 -0.13
C LYS A 110 11.94 9.28 -1.49
N HIS A 111 11.50 10.43 -2.00
CA HIS A 111 10.94 10.58 -3.34
C HIS A 111 11.97 10.16 -4.40
N LYS A 112 13.20 10.69 -4.33
CA LYS A 112 14.27 10.38 -5.30
C LYS A 112 14.67 8.90 -5.28
N ASP A 113 14.69 8.30 -4.09
CA ASP A 113 14.92 6.87 -3.91
C ASP A 113 13.76 5.98 -4.42
N PHE A 114 12.59 6.55 -4.70
CA PHE A 114 11.44 5.80 -5.22
C PHE A 114 11.17 6.07 -6.70
N GLU A 115 11.53 7.24 -7.20
CA GLU A 115 11.32 7.65 -8.60
C GLU A 115 11.86 6.61 -9.59
N HIS A 116 13.06 6.08 -9.35
CA HIS A 116 13.69 5.10 -10.23
C HIS A 116 13.01 3.71 -10.21
N LEU A 117 12.17 3.44 -9.21
CA LEU A 117 11.41 2.20 -9.12
C LEU A 117 10.08 2.29 -9.88
N LEU A 118 9.60 3.50 -10.19
CA LEU A 118 8.33 3.70 -10.85
C LEU A 118 8.49 3.75 -12.37
N PHE A 119 7.59 3.04 -13.07
CA PHE A 119 7.46 3.18 -14.52
C PHE A 119 7.01 4.59 -14.93
N ASN A 120 6.13 5.20 -14.13
CA ASN A 120 5.66 6.57 -14.33
C ASN A 120 6.16 7.45 -13.17
N LYS A 121 7.15 8.29 -13.48
CA LYS A 121 7.79 9.21 -12.54
C LYS A 121 6.83 10.25 -11.97
N MET A 122 5.78 10.64 -12.69
CA MET A 122 4.78 11.59 -12.16
C MET A 122 4.10 11.07 -10.89
N ASN A 123 4.04 9.75 -10.69
CA ASN A 123 3.45 9.17 -9.48
C ASN A 123 4.33 9.32 -8.24
N SER A 124 5.63 9.60 -8.37
CA SER A 124 6.48 9.81 -7.19
C SER A 124 6.10 11.09 -6.46
N GLU A 125 5.63 12.12 -7.17
CA GLU A 125 5.22 13.41 -6.59
C GLU A 125 4.13 13.27 -5.53
N LYS A 126 3.30 12.22 -5.61
CA LYS A 126 2.25 11.94 -4.62
C LYS A 126 2.80 11.75 -3.21
N ILE A 127 4.01 11.22 -3.08
CA ILE A 127 4.68 11.01 -1.78
C ILE A 127 4.97 12.35 -1.09
N LEU A 128 5.25 13.41 -1.86
CA LEU A 128 5.52 14.74 -1.29
C LEU A 128 4.28 15.33 -0.60
N ARG A 129 3.07 14.89 -1.00
CA ARG A 129 1.78 15.34 -0.47
C ARG A 129 1.19 14.36 0.54
N PHE A 130 2.01 13.49 1.13
CA PHE A 130 1.54 12.46 2.04
C PHE A 130 0.89 13.03 3.30
N GLY A 131 1.46 14.10 3.87
CA GLY A 131 0.87 14.79 5.04
C GLY A 131 -0.50 15.39 4.72
N ASP A 132 -0.63 16.09 3.59
CA ASP A 132 -1.90 16.66 3.14
C ASP A 132 -2.96 15.58 2.92
N PHE A 133 -2.55 14.43 2.36
CA PHE A 133 -3.41 13.28 2.14
C PHE A 133 -3.95 12.73 3.46
N LEU A 134 -3.11 12.54 4.48
CA LEU A 134 -3.56 12.08 5.79
C LEU A 134 -4.52 13.06 6.47
N ASN A 135 -4.30 14.37 6.30
CA ASN A 135 -5.21 15.38 6.81
C ASN A 135 -6.57 15.36 6.10
N SER A 136 -6.61 15.02 4.81
CA SER A 136 -7.85 14.89 4.03
C SER A 136 -8.69 13.67 4.42
N LEU A 137 -8.06 12.64 4.97
CA LEU A 137 -8.71 11.46 5.54
C LEU A 137 -9.18 11.81 6.96
N THR A 138 -10.19 12.68 7.06
CA THR A 138 -10.88 12.91 8.33
C THR A 138 -11.84 11.74 8.54
N GLU A 139 -11.44 10.74 9.32
CA GLU A 139 -12.35 9.69 9.82
C GLU A 139 -13.14 10.16 11.03
#